data_AF-A0A7J2TFB0-F1
#
_entry.id   AF-A0A7J2TFB0-F1
#
_cell.length_a   1.000
_cell.length_b   1.000
_cell.length_c   1.000
_cell.angle_alpha   90.00
_cell.angle_beta   90.00
_cell.angle_gamma   90.00
#
_symmetry.space_group_name_H-M   'P 1'
#
loop_
_entity.id
_entity.type
_entity.pdbx_description
1 polymer ?
#
loop_
_entity_poly.entity_id
_entity_poly.type
_entity_poly.pdbx_seq_one_letter_code
_entity_poly.pdbx_strand_id
1 'polypeptide(L)'
;MACLDIYTSRNGKKSLKKSNASPRIRGKAERYYKIFATAEIAHAKLSGIEHLGPVGVEIISRAWDNLTAEHVNFTEFLSEKRLNPIDNYSSSIENMKLLSPKLLPISPRRNEYIHTPTDKGKKLASLFENSWREIITSDTLTRKTLFTKNELYKLGEAICLQGLSAKDPESKLLLETINASVDKLQFKDFVDTVILIAKKCRELNTSFKAQDIGRTALYQTFEIGQKSQRLIFPETEAIALTAYHELHTHTSYGADAVLSGISQAAKNNVGGISLERLVEESTESLRNDPIWKPDKLVNEGVKELIEQFSTLPSQFQHKIPVANGYYGFETIQKRISQSKQKAYDLIALGAIALLQSACGEECFNHIWLSELLAEHGEAFSARTFLELLQALSPDATLKDWIRCSVERIIEQHEDVAKSKGDYAAKIVRKNDIIYCVDEPTAYSMNRGRLDNAIAWLADAGLLKRKGSEYQIAEGI
;
A
#
# COMPACT_ATOMS: atom_id res chain seq x y z
N MET A 1 -22.36 -13.81 -12.71
CA MET A 1 -23.63 -13.99 -11.95
C MET A 1 -23.47 -14.47 -10.49
N ALA A 2 -22.46 -15.28 -10.14
CA ALA A 2 -22.27 -15.79 -8.78
C ALA A 2 -21.89 -14.72 -7.72
N CYS A 3 -21.03 -13.73 -8.03
CA CYS A 3 -20.77 -12.59 -7.14
C CYS A 3 -22.00 -11.67 -6.96
N LEU A 4 -22.84 -11.62 -7.99
CA LEU A 4 -24.12 -10.91 -8.07
C LEU A 4 -25.13 -11.47 -7.07
N ASP A 5 -25.15 -12.80 -6.99
CA ASP A 5 -25.96 -13.58 -6.08
C ASP A 5 -25.49 -13.43 -4.62
N ILE A 6 -24.18 -13.46 -4.31
CA ILE A 6 -23.69 -13.26 -2.91
C ILE A 6 -24.20 -11.94 -2.33
N TYR A 7 -24.16 -10.87 -3.12
CA TYR A 7 -24.36 -9.52 -2.61
C TYR A 7 -25.80 -9.29 -2.14
N THR A 8 -26.78 -9.85 -2.84
CA THR A 8 -28.19 -9.83 -2.39
C THR A 8 -28.40 -10.59 -1.06
N SER A 9 -27.55 -11.57 -0.73
CA SER A 9 -27.67 -12.40 0.48
C SER A 9 -26.98 -11.84 1.73
N ARG A 10 -26.08 -10.86 1.58
CA ARG A 10 -25.32 -10.27 2.69
C ARG A 10 -26.21 -9.43 3.62
N ASN A 11 -27.26 -8.86 3.03
CA ASN A 11 -28.10 -7.79 3.57
C ASN A 11 -29.43 -8.30 4.18
N GLY A 12 -29.64 -9.62 4.19
CA GLY A 12 -30.80 -10.25 4.83
C GLY A 12 -30.61 -10.61 6.32
N LYS A 13 -29.43 -10.35 6.92
CA LYS A 13 -29.12 -10.89 8.27
C LYS A 13 -29.43 -9.98 9.46
N LYS A 14 -29.67 -8.69 9.27
CA LYS A 14 -30.02 -7.79 10.39
C LYS A 14 -31.51 -7.43 10.49
N SER A 15 -32.33 -7.89 9.56
CA SER A 15 -33.79 -7.86 9.70
C SER A 15 -34.38 -8.99 8.86
N LEU A 16 -35.46 -9.61 9.35
CA LEU A 16 -36.25 -10.69 8.72
C LEU A 16 -35.94 -12.10 9.26
N LYS A 17 -36.46 -12.36 10.48
CA LYS A 17 -37.33 -13.54 10.63
C LYS A 17 -38.37 -13.47 9.50
N LYS A 18 -38.34 -14.40 8.54
CA LYS A 18 -39.26 -14.55 7.40
C LYS A 18 -39.00 -13.70 6.14
N SER A 19 -37.80 -13.79 5.54
CA SER A 19 -37.70 -13.70 4.07
C SER A 19 -36.84 -14.85 3.52
N ASN A 20 -37.37 -15.57 2.52
CA ASN A 20 -36.80 -16.80 1.96
C ASN A 20 -35.67 -16.54 0.94
N ALA A 21 -34.89 -15.45 1.08
CA ALA A 21 -33.65 -15.28 0.32
C ALA A 21 -32.53 -16.07 1.02
N SER A 22 -32.45 -17.36 0.69
CA SER A 22 -31.92 -18.40 1.58
C SER A 22 -30.38 -18.44 1.74
N PRO A 23 -29.87 -19.00 2.86
CA PRO A 23 -28.47 -19.40 3.07
C PRO A 23 -27.76 -20.13 1.93
N ARG A 24 -28.50 -20.68 0.94
CA ARG A 24 -27.93 -21.30 -0.27
C ARG A 24 -27.13 -20.34 -1.13
N ILE A 25 -27.51 -19.06 -1.22
CA ILE A 25 -26.91 -18.13 -2.18
C ILE A 25 -25.48 -17.73 -1.77
N ARG A 26 -25.26 -17.50 -0.47
CA ARG A 26 -23.95 -17.16 0.11
C ARG A 26 -22.96 -18.33 0.00
N GLY A 27 -23.45 -19.54 0.25
CA GLY A 27 -22.66 -20.75 0.09
C GLY A 27 -22.25 -21.03 -1.36
N LYS A 28 -23.07 -20.63 -2.35
CA LYS A 28 -22.76 -20.83 -3.77
C LYS A 28 -21.48 -20.13 -4.18
N ALA A 29 -21.30 -18.88 -3.80
CA ALA A 29 -20.24 -18.10 -4.43
C ALA A 29 -18.99 -17.90 -3.57
N GLU A 30 -19.08 -18.16 -2.26
CA GLU A 30 -17.90 -18.62 -1.49
C GLU A 30 -17.35 -19.93 -2.10
N ARG A 31 -18.23 -20.84 -2.53
CA ARG A 31 -17.82 -22.08 -3.19
C ARG A 31 -17.21 -21.84 -4.58
N TYR A 32 -17.80 -20.98 -5.42
CA TYR A 32 -17.21 -20.63 -6.71
C TYR A 32 -15.83 -20.03 -6.53
N TYR A 33 -15.69 -19.09 -5.59
CA TYR A 33 -14.41 -18.49 -5.26
C TYR A 33 -13.35 -19.54 -4.86
N LYS A 34 -13.71 -20.47 -3.96
CA LYS A 34 -12.80 -21.56 -3.56
C LYS A 34 -12.39 -22.43 -4.74
N ILE A 35 -13.33 -22.81 -5.60
CA ILE A 35 -13.05 -23.67 -6.77
C ILE A 35 -12.15 -22.94 -7.77
N PHE A 36 -12.50 -21.71 -8.14
CA PHE A 36 -11.72 -20.92 -9.08
C PHE A 36 -10.33 -20.59 -8.56
N ALA A 37 -10.18 -20.14 -7.31
CA ALA A 37 -8.87 -19.87 -6.72
C ALA A 37 -8.00 -21.14 -6.65
N THR A 38 -8.59 -22.31 -6.37
CA THR A 38 -7.86 -23.58 -6.38
C THR A 38 -7.48 -24.00 -7.80
N ALA A 39 -8.38 -23.82 -8.77
CA ALA A 39 -8.13 -24.10 -10.18
C ALA A 39 -6.99 -23.24 -10.74
N GLU A 40 -6.98 -21.95 -10.41
CA GLU A 40 -5.95 -21.01 -10.80
C GLU A 40 -4.58 -21.39 -10.20
N ILE A 41 -4.52 -21.76 -8.92
CA ILE A 41 -3.30 -22.26 -8.27
C ILE A 41 -2.81 -23.57 -8.91
N ALA A 42 -3.74 -24.48 -9.23
CA ALA A 42 -3.43 -25.73 -9.89
C ALA A 42 -2.76 -25.50 -11.25
N HIS A 43 -3.34 -24.60 -12.05
CA HIS A 43 -2.79 -24.20 -13.34
C HIS A 43 -1.42 -23.52 -13.19
N ALA A 44 -1.32 -22.52 -12.33
CA ALA A 44 -0.08 -21.79 -12.11
C ALA A 44 1.08 -22.71 -11.70
N LYS A 45 0.85 -23.63 -10.75
CA LYS A 45 1.87 -24.61 -10.33
C LYS A 45 2.28 -25.56 -11.44
N LEU A 46 1.34 -26.04 -12.26
CA LEU A 46 1.67 -26.92 -13.38
C LEU A 46 2.47 -26.17 -14.46
N SER A 47 2.11 -24.92 -14.72
CA SER A 47 2.77 -24.05 -15.71
C SER A 47 4.09 -23.46 -15.20
N GLY A 48 4.51 -23.74 -13.96
CA GLY A 48 5.71 -23.15 -13.36
C GLY A 48 5.61 -21.65 -13.13
N ILE A 49 4.39 -21.12 -13.02
CA ILE A 49 4.11 -19.71 -12.80
C ILE A 49 3.79 -19.49 -11.32
N GLU A 50 4.39 -18.47 -10.71
CA GLU A 50 3.97 -18.06 -9.36
C GLU A 50 2.61 -17.38 -9.41
N HIS A 51 1.67 -17.91 -8.63
CA HIS A 51 0.32 -17.37 -8.50
C HIS A 51 0.28 -16.25 -7.46
N LEU A 52 -0.38 -15.13 -7.80
CA LEU A 52 -0.50 -13.94 -6.94
C LEU A 52 -1.90 -13.73 -6.37
N GLY A 53 -2.80 -14.68 -6.64
CA GLY A 53 -4.21 -14.37 -6.65
C GLY A 53 -4.83 -14.14 -5.28
N PRO A 54 -6.17 -14.19 -5.23
CA PRO A 54 -6.91 -13.39 -4.27
C PRO A 54 -6.77 -13.87 -2.82
N VAL A 55 -7.20 -13.02 -1.88
CA VAL A 55 -7.17 -13.25 -0.42
C VAL A 55 -7.32 -14.72 -0.02
N GLY A 56 -6.28 -15.30 0.57
CA GLY A 56 -6.26 -16.71 0.96
C GLY A 56 -5.42 -17.62 0.06
N VAL A 57 -4.80 -17.06 -0.98
CA VAL A 57 -3.91 -17.77 -1.91
C VAL A 57 -2.87 -18.65 -1.22
N GLU A 58 -2.19 -18.16 -0.18
CA GLU A 58 -1.18 -18.96 0.52
C GLU A 58 -1.78 -20.16 1.26
N ILE A 59 -3.01 -20.02 1.78
CA ILE A 59 -3.70 -21.09 2.50
C ILE A 59 -4.08 -22.19 1.49
N ILE A 60 -4.62 -21.79 0.34
CA ILE A 60 -5.00 -22.72 -0.73
C ILE A 60 -3.74 -23.35 -1.36
N SER A 61 -2.68 -22.57 -1.58
CA SER A 61 -1.41 -23.03 -2.15
C SER A 61 -0.72 -24.06 -1.26
N ARG A 62 -0.64 -23.79 0.06
CA ARG A 62 -0.13 -24.76 1.05
C ARG A 62 -0.99 -26.01 1.15
N ALA A 63 -2.31 -25.85 1.14
CA ALA A 63 -3.23 -27.00 1.13
C ALA A 63 -3.06 -27.85 -0.13
N TRP A 64 -2.82 -27.21 -1.29
CA TRP A 64 -2.55 -27.88 -2.56
C TRP A 64 -1.23 -28.67 -2.56
N ASP A 65 -0.15 -28.11 -2.00
CA ASP A 65 1.15 -28.81 -1.90
C ASP A 65 1.07 -30.09 -1.08
N ASN A 66 0.25 -30.07 -0.03
CA ASN A 66 0.05 -31.21 0.85
C ASN A 66 -0.94 -32.24 0.27
N LEU A 67 -1.55 -31.96 -0.89
CA LEU A 67 -2.60 -32.79 -1.46
C LEU A 67 -2.00 -33.90 -2.34
N THR A 68 -1.83 -35.08 -1.76
CA THR A 68 -1.33 -36.28 -2.47
C THR A 68 -2.39 -36.98 -3.31
N ALA A 69 -3.67 -36.77 -3.00
CA ALA A 69 -4.79 -37.36 -3.72
C ALA A 69 -4.96 -36.77 -5.14
N GLU A 70 -5.48 -37.57 -6.07
CA GLU A 70 -5.84 -37.11 -7.42
C GLU A 70 -7.11 -36.23 -7.44
N HIS A 71 -7.90 -36.30 -6.36
CA HIS A 71 -9.16 -35.60 -6.22
C HIS A 71 -9.11 -34.61 -5.06
N VAL A 72 -9.72 -33.45 -5.25
CA VAL A 72 -9.91 -32.39 -4.25
C VAL A 72 -11.36 -32.40 -3.78
N ASN A 73 -11.59 -32.67 -2.50
CA ASN A 73 -12.91 -32.61 -1.87
C ASN A 73 -13.16 -31.22 -1.27
N PHE A 74 -13.92 -30.36 -1.95
CA PHE A 74 -14.21 -28.99 -1.49
C PHE A 74 -15.10 -28.90 -0.23
N THR A 75 -15.59 -30.02 0.28
CA THR A 75 -16.25 -30.08 1.59
C THR A 75 -15.24 -30.06 2.73
N GLU A 76 -14.06 -30.65 2.51
CA GLU A 76 -13.02 -30.88 3.52
C GLU A 76 -11.79 -29.98 3.31
N PHE A 77 -11.43 -29.72 2.06
CA PHE A 77 -10.19 -29.06 1.63
C PHE A 77 -9.96 -27.66 2.24
N LEU A 78 -11.03 -26.97 2.67
CA LEU A 78 -10.97 -25.61 3.23
C LEU A 78 -12.04 -25.38 4.31
N SER A 79 -12.22 -26.36 5.20
CA SER A 79 -13.31 -26.37 6.21
C SER A 79 -13.21 -25.28 7.28
N GLU A 80 -12.04 -24.71 7.53
CA GLU A 80 -11.81 -23.89 8.75
C GLU A 80 -11.70 -22.37 8.55
N LYS A 81 -11.59 -21.84 7.32
CA LYS A 81 -11.52 -20.38 7.09
C LYS A 81 -12.52 -19.90 6.05
N ARG A 82 -13.35 -18.93 6.42
CA ARG A 82 -14.18 -18.17 5.48
C ARG A 82 -13.27 -17.24 4.68
N LEU A 83 -12.92 -17.66 3.46
CA LEU A 83 -12.36 -16.77 2.46
C LEU A 83 -13.51 -15.92 1.91
N ASN A 84 -13.71 -14.74 2.49
CA ASN A 84 -14.68 -13.79 1.99
C ASN A 84 -13.91 -12.64 1.30
N PRO A 85 -13.76 -12.69 -0.04
CA PRO A 85 -13.01 -11.67 -0.76
C PRO A 85 -13.75 -10.33 -0.78
N ILE A 86 -15.06 -10.29 -0.50
CA ILE A 86 -15.90 -9.10 -0.73
C ILE A 86 -15.45 -7.90 0.09
N ASP A 87 -15.10 -8.08 1.37
CA ASP A 87 -14.66 -6.95 2.22
C ASP A 87 -13.35 -6.31 1.74
N ASN A 88 -12.52 -7.10 1.05
CA ASN A 88 -11.20 -6.68 0.62
C ASN A 88 -11.23 -6.04 -0.78
N TYR A 89 -12.25 -6.34 -1.59
CA TYR A 89 -12.33 -5.85 -2.98
C TYR A 89 -13.55 -4.97 -3.27
N SER A 90 -14.48 -4.77 -2.33
CA SER A 90 -15.70 -3.98 -2.58
C SER A 90 -15.38 -2.56 -3.05
N SER A 91 -14.47 -1.88 -2.36
CA SER A 91 -14.06 -0.52 -2.71
C SER A 91 -13.38 -0.46 -4.08
N SER A 92 -12.54 -1.45 -4.40
CA SER A 92 -11.87 -1.53 -5.71
C SER A 92 -12.85 -1.77 -6.85
N ILE A 93 -13.83 -2.66 -6.67
CA ILE A 93 -14.84 -2.98 -7.69
C ILE A 93 -15.84 -1.82 -7.87
N GLU A 94 -16.15 -1.06 -6.81
CA GLU A 94 -16.93 0.17 -6.88
C GLU A 94 -16.19 1.29 -7.61
N ASN A 95 -14.91 1.49 -7.29
CA ASN A 95 -14.07 2.46 -7.99
C ASN A 95 -14.06 2.12 -9.48
N MET A 96 -13.90 0.83 -9.82
CA MET A 96 -14.04 0.28 -11.17
C MET A 96 -15.38 0.55 -11.86
N LYS A 97 -16.39 1.08 -11.17
CA LYS A 97 -17.76 1.25 -11.68
C LYS A 97 -18.34 -0.06 -12.20
N LEU A 98 -17.89 -1.20 -11.68
CA LEU A 98 -18.46 -2.52 -11.95
C LEU A 98 -19.64 -2.80 -11.02
N LEU A 99 -19.59 -2.21 -9.82
CA LEU A 99 -20.68 -2.16 -8.87
C LEU A 99 -21.04 -0.70 -8.56
N SER A 100 -22.30 -0.46 -8.20
CA SER A 100 -22.81 0.82 -7.75
C SER A 100 -23.44 0.66 -6.37
N PRO A 101 -23.04 1.48 -5.37
CA PRO A 101 -23.67 1.49 -4.06
C PRO A 101 -25.08 2.06 -4.18
N LYS A 102 -26.03 1.37 -3.56
CA LYS A 102 -27.43 1.79 -3.43
C LYS A 102 -27.84 1.63 -1.98
N LEU A 103 -28.35 2.70 -1.39
CA LEU A 103 -29.01 2.59 -0.08
C LEU A 103 -30.36 1.87 -0.27
N LEU A 104 -30.54 0.77 0.43
CA LEU A 104 -31.84 0.17 0.65
C LEU A 104 -32.37 0.58 2.02
N PRO A 105 -33.56 1.20 2.09
CA PRO A 105 -34.24 1.40 3.35
C PRO A 105 -34.72 0.04 3.88
N ILE A 106 -34.17 -0.38 5.02
CA ILE A 106 -34.60 -1.58 5.75
C ILE A 106 -35.74 -1.24 6.71
N SER A 107 -35.70 -0.04 7.27
CA SER A 107 -36.73 0.49 8.17
C SER A 107 -36.71 2.03 8.16
N PRO A 108 -37.70 2.73 8.74
CA PRO A 108 -37.78 4.19 8.73
C PRO A 108 -36.54 4.94 9.26
N ARG A 109 -35.64 4.27 9.99
CA ARG A 109 -34.40 4.84 10.55
C ARG A 109 -33.14 4.00 10.26
N ARG A 110 -33.23 2.98 9.39
CA ARG A 110 -32.07 2.17 9.00
C ARG A 110 -32.02 2.00 7.49
N ASN A 111 -30.90 2.42 6.93
CA ASN A 111 -30.51 2.11 5.57
C ASN A 111 -29.34 1.14 5.58
N GLU A 112 -29.24 0.33 4.54
CA GLU A 112 -28.08 -0.54 4.31
C GLU A 112 -27.56 -0.29 2.90
N TYR A 113 -26.24 -0.19 2.79
CA TYR A 113 -25.57 -0.09 1.51
C TYR A 113 -25.57 -1.47 0.85
N ILE A 114 -26.14 -1.52 -0.34
CA ILE A 114 -26.09 -2.68 -1.21
C ILE A 114 -25.32 -2.32 -2.46
N HIS A 115 -24.64 -3.29 -3.07
CA HIS A 115 -23.91 -3.06 -4.30
C HIS A 115 -24.66 -3.75 -5.43
N THR A 116 -25.10 -2.97 -6.40
CA THR A 116 -25.75 -3.49 -7.61
C THR A 116 -24.78 -3.40 -8.77
N PRO A 117 -24.64 -4.44 -9.60
CA PRO A 117 -23.76 -4.34 -10.76
C PRO A 117 -24.28 -3.35 -11.77
N THR A 118 -23.33 -2.58 -12.29
CA THR A 118 -23.55 -1.72 -13.45
C THR A 118 -23.65 -2.59 -14.71
N ASP A 119 -24.07 -2.01 -15.82
CA ASP A 119 -24.11 -2.74 -17.09
C ASP A 119 -22.70 -3.17 -17.56
N LYS A 120 -21.67 -2.40 -17.18
CA LYS A 120 -20.26 -2.79 -17.36
C LYS A 120 -19.92 -4.03 -16.53
N GLY A 121 -20.29 -4.04 -15.25
CA GLY A 121 -20.10 -5.19 -14.36
C GLY A 121 -20.81 -6.44 -14.86
N LYS A 122 -22.04 -6.31 -15.36
CA LYS A 122 -22.78 -7.44 -15.97
C LYS A 122 -22.07 -7.96 -17.22
N LYS A 123 -21.61 -7.06 -18.11
CA LYS A 123 -20.90 -7.44 -19.33
C LYS A 123 -19.61 -8.20 -19.03
N LEU A 124 -18.80 -7.71 -18.09
CA LEU A 124 -17.56 -8.35 -17.68
C LEU A 124 -17.83 -9.73 -17.06
N ALA A 125 -18.81 -9.82 -16.17
CA ALA A 125 -19.20 -11.09 -15.55
C ALA A 125 -19.66 -12.13 -16.60
N SER A 126 -20.36 -11.71 -17.65
CA SER A 126 -20.79 -12.60 -18.72
C SER A 126 -19.63 -13.07 -19.60
N LEU A 127 -18.63 -12.22 -19.86
CA LEU A 127 -17.43 -12.59 -20.61
C LEU A 127 -16.61 -13.63 -19.84
N PHE A 128 -16.35 -13.36 -18.55
CA PHE A 128 -15.70 -14.32 -17.66
C PHE A 128 -16.50 -15.62 -17.57
N GLU A 129 -17.84 -15.56 -17.48
CA GLU A 129 -18.67 -16.78 -17.47
C GLU A 129 -18.53 -17.60 -18.76
N ASN A 130 -18.34 -16.95 -19.90
CA ASN A 130 -18.14 -17.64 -21.17
C ASN A 130 -16.80 -18.37 -21.27
N SER A 131 -15.76 -17.96 -20.52
CA SER A 131 -14.45 -18.60 -20.59
C SER A 131 -14.45 -20.01 -19.99
N TRP A 132 -15.28 -20.28 -18.97
CA TRP A 132 -15.33 -21.57 -18.30
C TRP A 132 -16.62 -22.36 -18.52
N ARG A 133 -17.69 -21.76 -19.07
CA ARG A 133 -19.00 -22.45 -19.21
C ARG A 133 -18.95 -23.72 -20.06
N GLU A 134 -17.99 -23.83 -20.98
CA GLU A 134 -17.80 -25.02 -21.84
C GLU A 134 -17.12 -26.17 -21.09
N ILE A 135 -16.41 -25.85 -20.00
CA ILE A 135 -15.71 -26.81 -19.15
C ILE A 135 -16.63 -27.28 -18.02
N ILE A 136 -17.35 -26.35 -17.40
CA ILE A 136 -18.21 -26.65 -16.26
C ILE A 136 -19.45 -25.75 -16.23
N THR A 137 -20.60 -26.34 -15.89
CA THR A 137 -21.84 -25.57 -15.70
C THR A 137 -21.92 -24.98 -14.30
N SER A 138 -22.66 -23.88 -14.17
CA SER A 138 -22.97 -23.25 -12.87
C SER A 138 -23.58 -24.25 -11.86
N ASP A 139 -24.45 -25.14 -12.33
CA ASP A 139 -25.06 -26.16 -11.46
C ASP A 139 -24.03 -27.17 -10.95
N THR A 140 -23.07 -27.56 -11.79
CA THR A 140 -21.98 -28.47 -11.40
C THR A 140 -21.02 -27.80 -10.42
N LEU A 141 -20.63 -26.54 -10.63
CA LEU A 141 -19.83 -25.77 -9.65
C LEU A 141 -20.49 -25.72 -8.27
N THR A 142 -21.81 -25.62 -8.25
CA THR A 142 -22.60 -25.55 -7.01
C THR A 142 -22.67 -26.90 -6.29
N ARG A 143 -22.84 -28.01 -7.03
CA ARG A 143 -23.22 -29.32 -6.44
C ARG A 143 -22.05 -30.30 -6.33
N LYS A 144 -21.10 -30.28 -7.26
CA LYS A 144 -19.98 -31.22 -7.32
C LYS A 144 -19.01 -30.94 -6.19
N THR A 145 -18.70 -31.94 -5.36
CA THR A 145 -17.82 -31.83 -4.19
C THR A 145 -16.39 -32.27 -4.48
N LEU A 146 -16.23 -33.30 -5.31
CA LEU A 146 -14.95 -33.88 -5.70
C LEU A 146 -14.58 -33.42 -7.11
N PHE A 147 -13.42 -32.80 -7.26
CA PHE A 147 -12.85 -32.42 -8.55
C PHE A 147 -11.52 -33.14 -8.74
N THR A 148 -11.25 -33.65 -9.95
CA THR A 148 -9.91 -34.13 -10.26
C THR A 148 -8.94 -32.96 -10.43
N LYS A 149 -7.65 -33.18 -10.17
CA LYS A 149 -6.61 -32.17 -10.44
C LYS A 149 -6.63 -31.69 -11.90
N ASN A 150 -6.87 -32.60 -12.85
CA ASN A 150 -6.94 -32.26 -14.27
C ASN A 150 -8.13 -31.35 -14.61
N GLU A 151 -9.30 -31.56 -13.99
CA GLU A 151 -10.45 -30.67 -14.15
C GLU A 151 -10.15 -29.27 -13.61
N LEU A 152 -9.48 -29.18 -12.46
CA LEU A 152 -9.06 -27.91 -11.88
C LEU A 152 -7.98 -27.23 -12.74
N TYR A 153 -7.06 -27.99 -13.32
CA TYR A 153 -6.08 -27.46 -14.26
C TYR A 153 -6.74 -26.83 -15.49
N LYS A 154 -7.63 -27.57 -16.18
CA LYS A 154 -8.35 -27.06 -17.36
C LYS A 154 -9.20 -25.85 -17.03
N LEU A 155 -9.86 -25.88 -15.87
CA LEU A 155 -10.63 -24.74 -15.39
C LEU A 155 -9.71 -23.53 -15.12
N GLY A 156 -8.56 -23.76 -14.50
CA GLY A 156 -7.55 -22.75 -14.21
C GLY A 156 -6.98 -22.11 -15.47
N GLU A 157 -6.66 -22.93 -16.48
CA GLU A 157 -6.21 -22.48 -17.79
C GLU A 157 -7.22 -21.54 -18.46
N ALA A 158 -8.51 -21.86 -18.38
CA ALA A 158 -9.57 -21.07 -19.00
C ALA A 158 -9.90 -19.77 -18.27
N ILE A 159 -9.68 -19.71 -16.96
CA ILE A 159 -9.92 -18.49 -16.14
C ILE A 159 -8.64 -17.71 -15.84
N CYS A 160 -7.49 -18.15 -16.36
CA CYS A 160 -6.20 -17.56 -16.06
C CYS A 160 -6.15 -16.12 -16.57
N LEU A 161 -6.11 -15.16 -15.65
CA LEU A 161 -6.00 -13.73 -15.96
C LEU A 161 -4.53 -13.27 -16.17
N GLN A 162 -3.56 -14.16 -15.98
CA GLN A 162 -2.16 -13.84 -16.18
C GLN A 162 -1.84 -13.70 -17.68
N GLY A 163 -1.77 -12.44 -18.12
CA GLY A 163 -1.45 -12.05 -19.48
C GLY A 163 -2.57 -11.28 -20.14
N LEU A 164 -3.10 -10.22 -19.50
CA LEU A 164 -4.08 -9.35 -20.13
C LEU A 164 -3.52 -8.86 -21.46
N SER A 165 -4.15 -9.31 -22.55
CA SER A 165 -3.85 -8.84 -23.88
C SER A 165 -4.95 -7.87 -24.27
N ALA A 166 -4.59 -6.69 -24.80
CA ALA A 166 -5.59 -5.79 -25.39
C ALA A 166 -6.38 -6.43 -26.56
N LYS A 167 -6.02 -7.66 -26.96
CA LYS A 167 -6.64 -8.45 -28.02
C LYS A 167 -7.89 -9.21 -27.58
N ASP A 168 -8.03 -9.59 -26.31
CA ASP A 168 -9.21 -10.33 -25.85
C ASP A 168 -10.28 -9.40 -25.22
N PRO A 169 -11.59 -9.67 -25.45
CA PRO A 169 -12.66 -8.75 -25.04
C PRO A 169 -12.78 -8.54 -23.53
N GLU A 170 -12.42 -9.56 -22.74
CA GLU A 170 -12.50 -9.50 -21.28
C GLU A 170 -11.40 -8.60 -20.72
N SER A 171 -10.15 -8.83 -21.13
CA SER A 171 -9.00 -8.00 -20.78
C SER A 171 -9.17 -6.57 -21.25
N LYS A 172 -9.67 -6.36 -22.48
CA LYS A 172 -9.96 -5.00 -22.98
C LYS A 172 -10.99 -4.30 -22.12
N LEU A 173 -12.09 -4.97 -21.76
CA LEU A 173 -13.13 -4.36 -20.92
C LEU A 173 -12.62 -4.10 -19.51
N LEU A 174 -11.81 -5.00 -18.96
CA LEU A 174 -11.14 -4.79 -17.68
C LEU A 174 -10.23 -3.56 -17.79
N LEU A 175 -9.31 -3.49 -18.76
CA LEU A 175 -8.41 -2.34 -19.01
C LEU A 175 -9.16 -1.02 -19.22
N GLU A 176 -10.27 -1.02 -19.95
CA GLU A 176 -11.12 0.17 -20.12
C GLU A 176 -11.80 0.59 -18.81
N THR A 177 -12.23 -0.38 -18.01
CA THR A 177 -12.87 -0.17 -16.71
C THR A 177 -11.89 0.43 -15.73
N ILE A 178 -10.69 -0.13 -15.69
CA ILE A 178 -9.52 0.37 -14.98
C ILE A 178 -9.31 1.83 -15.34
N ASN A 179 -9.08 2.11 -16.63
CA ASN A 179 -8.80 3.44 -17.13
C ASN A 179 -9.94 4.44 -16.87
N ALA A 180 -11.19 3.99 -16.71
CA ALA A 180 -12.36 4.81 -16.44
C ALA A 180 -12.69 5.02 -14.95
N SER A 181 -12.11 4.20 -14.09
CA SER A 181 -12.22 4.23 -12.62
C SER A 181 -11.10 5.00 -11.93
N VAL A 182 -9.99 5.01 -12.63
CA VAL A 182 -8.82 5.82 -12.41
C VAL A 182 -9.20 7.25 -12.72
N ASP A 183 -9.05 8.13 -11.72
CA ASP A 183 -9.10 9.55 -12.00
C ASP A 183 -8.03 9.85 -13.06
N LYS A 184 -8.47 10.36 -14.22
CA LYS A 184 -7.87 10.04 -15.53
C LYS A 184 -6.41 10.45 -15.72
N LEU A 185 -5.91 11.35 -14.86
CA LEU A 185 -4.54 11.83 -14.91
C LEU A 185 -3.65 10.97 -14.02
N GLN A 186 -3.91 10.90 -12.72
CA GLN A 186 -2.91 10.47 -11.72
C GLN A 186 -2.51 8.98 -11.75
N PHE A 187 -3.40 8.06 -12.18
CA PHE A 187 -3.06 6.62 -12.18
C PHE A 187 -2.62 6.08 -13.55
N LYS A 188 -3.04 6.69 -14.67
CA LYS A 188 -2.43 6.37 -15.98
C LYS A 188 -0.94 6.68 -15.95
N ASP A 189 -0.65 7.83 -15.38
CA ASP A 189 0.64 8.38 -15.07
C ASP A 189 1.52 7.44 -14.21
N PHE A 190 0.96 6.90 -13.13
CA PHE A 190 1.63 5.88 -12.32
C PHE A 190 1.93 4.61 -13.14
N VAL A 191 0.97 4.12 -13.93
CA VAL A 191 1.13 2.94 -14.80
C VAL A 191 2.22 3.16 -15.86
N ASP A 192 2.27 4.33 -16.49
CA ASP A 192 3.30 4.66 -17.48
C ASP A 192 4.71 4.69 -16.85
N THR A 193 4.82 5.18 -15.61
CA THR A 193 6.06 5.17 -14.82
C THR A 193 6.51 3.75 -14.49
N VAL A 194 5.58 2.90 -14.03
CA VAL A 194 5.82 1.48 -13.77
C VAL A 194 6.29 0.77 -15.03
N ILE A 195 5.62 0.98 -16.18
CA ILE A 195 6.01 0.40 -17.46
C ILE A 195 7.41 0.84 -17.87
N LEU A 196 7.76 2.11 -17.68
CA LEU A 196 9.07 2.64 -18.04
C LEU A 196 10.20 2.05 -17.20
N ILE A 197 10.02 1.97 -15.87
CA ILE A 197 10.97 1.31 -14.97
C ILE A 197 11.11 -0.16 -15.33
N ALA A 198 9.99 -0.84 -15.57
CA ALA A 198 9.98 -2.25 -15.89
C ALA A 198 10.63 -2.54 -17.27
N LYS A 199 10.49 -1.63 -18.26
CA LYS A 199 11.20 -1.68 -19.54
C LYS A 199 12.71 -1.54 -19.34
N LYS A 200 13.15 -0.59 -18.51
CA LYS A 200 14.57 -0.44 -18.16
C LYS A 200 15.13 -1.64 -17.42
N CYS A 201 14.38 -2.22 -16.49
CA CYS A 201 14.77 -3.45 -15.81
C CYS A 201 14.96 -4.61 -16.81
N ARG A 202 14.07 -4.71 -17.80
CA ARG A 202 14.20 -5.70 -18.89
C ARG A 202 15.45 -5.47 -19.74
N GLU A 203 15.73 -4.23 -20.16
CA GLU A 203 16.96 -3.88 -20.91
C GLU A 203 18.23 -4.28 -20.14
N LEU A 204 18.20 -4.14 -18.82
CA LEU A 204 19.32 -4.38 -17.92
C LEU A 204 19.37 -5.81 -17.36
N ASN A 205 18.46 -6.68 -17.81
CA ASN A 205 18.28 -8.05 -17.34
C ASN A 205 18.21 -8.17 -15.80
N THR A 206 17.42 -7.30 -15.18
CA THR A 206 17.19 -7.24 -13.73
C THR A 206 15.68 -7.20 -13.41
N SER A 207 15.34 -7.43 -12.15
CA SER A 207 14.00 -7.26 -11.59
C SER A 207 13.94 -6.01 -10.70
N PHE A 208 12.73 -5.59 -10.31
CA PHE A 208 12.50 -4.48 -9.39
C PHE A 208 11.48 -4.85 -8.31
N LYS A 209 11.50 -4.18 -7.15
CA LYS A 209 10.49 -4.27 -6.10
C LYS A 209 9.50 -3.12 -6.23
N ALA A 210 8.32 -3.28 -5.63
CA ALA A 210 7.27 -2.26 -5.61
C ALA A 210 7.77 -0.87 -5.16
N GLN A 211 8.52 -0.86 -4.06
CA GLN A 211 9.17 0.33 -3.49
C GLN A 211 10.19 0.99 -4.44
N ASP A 212 10.77 0.24 -5.38
CA ASP A 212 11.78 0.79 -6.28
C ASP A 212 11.13 1.77 -7.27
N ILE A 213 9.82 1.65 -7.55
CA ILE A 213 9.10 2.61 -8.41
C ILE A 213 9.10 4.01 -7.81
N GLY A 214 8.68 4.13 -6.55
CA GLY A 214 8.66 5.40 -5.81
C GLY A 214 10.04 5.98 -5.64
N ARG A 215 10.99 5.15 -5.18
CA ARG A 215 12.39 5.54 -4.96
C ARG A 215 13.06 6.02 -6.22
N THR A 216 12.85 5.32 -7.33
CA THR A 216 13.44 5.70 -8.60
C THR A 216 12.80 6.94 -9.19
N ALA A 217 11.50 7.18 -8.98
CA ALA A 217 10.86 8.45 -9.33
C ALA A 217 11.46 9.61 -8.49
N LEU A 218 11.64 9.41 -7.18
CA LEU A 218 12.15 10.43 -6.26
C LEU A 218 13.63 10.75 -6.44
N TYR A 219 14.48 9.73 -6.60
CA TYR A 219 15.95 9.89 -6.64
C TYR A 219 16.53 9.89 -8.05
N GLN A 220 15.73 9.61 -9.08
CA GLN A 220 16.17 9.35 -10.47
C GLN A 220 17.32 8.35 -10.57
N THR A 221 17.38 7.41 -9.63
CA THR A 221 18.37 6.35 -9.58
C THR A 221 17.68 5.03 -9.30
N PHE A 222 18.16 3.97 -9.94
CA PHE A 222 17.69 2.61 -9.76
C PHE A 222 18.89 1.74 -9.38
N GLU A 223 18.74 0.97 -8.30
CA GLU A 223 19.81 0.09 -7.81
C GLU A 223 19.74 -1.27 -8.50
N ILE A 224 20.90 -1.74 -8.99
CA ILE A 224 21.08 -3.02 -9.66
C ILE A 224 22.21 -3.76 -8.96
N GLY A 225 21.85 -4.66 -8.05
CA GLY A 225 22.80 -5.31 -7.15
C GLY A 225 23.49 -4.26 -6.27
N GLN A 226 24.81 -4.07 -6.44
CA GLN A 226 25.60 -3.07 -5.71
C GLN A 226 25.85 -1.77 -6.50
N LYS A 227 25.36 -1.68 -7.74
CA LYS A 227 25.58 -0.51 -8.61
C LYS A 227 24.31 0.33 -8.67
N SER A 228 24.45 1.65 -8.60
CA SER A 228 23.36 2.59 -8.85
C SER A 228 23.45 3.09 -10.28
N GLN A 229 22.34 3.05 -11.00
CA GLN A 229 22.22 3.60 -12.35
C GLN A 229 21.25 4.78 -12.34
N ARG A 230 21.68 5.92 -12.89
CA ARG A 230 20.80 7.06 -13.09
C ARG A 230 19.79 6.75 -14.18
N LEU A 231 18.50 6.94 -13.89
CA LEU A 231 17.41 6.85 -14.83
C LEU A 231 16.79 8.23 -14.99
N ILE A 232 16.86 8.76 -16.21
CA ILE A 232 16.21 10.03 -16.55
C ILE A 232 14.82 9.70 -17.04
N PHE A 233 13.83 10.19 -16.32
CA PHE A 233 12.43 10.04 -16.68
C PHE A 233 11.93 11.24 -17.48
N PRO A 234 10.93 11.07 -18.36
CA PRO A 234 10.20 12.19 -18.95
C PRO A 234 9.61 13.08 -17.85
N GLU A 235 9.52 14.39 -18.08
CA GLU A 235 8.94 15.31 -17.11
C GLU A 235 7.42 15.31 -17.22
N THR A 236 6.80 14.35 -16.56
CA THR A 236 5.35 14.24 -16.47
C THR A 236 4.89 14.44 -15.03
N GLU A 237 3.66 14.94 -14.91
CA GLU A 237 2.97 15.10 -13.63
C GLU A 237 2.93 13.79 -12.85
N ALA A 238 2.76 12.67 -13.56
CA ALA A 238 2.91 11.32 -13.06
C ALA A 238 4.10 11.04 -12.15
N ILE A 239 5.27 11.41 -12.66
CA ILE A 239 6.54 11.05 -12.06
C ILE A 239 6.76 11.97 -10.87
N ALA A 240 6.34 13.23 -10.98
CA ALA A 240 6.29 14.16 -9.86
C ALA A 240 5.36 13.67 -8.74
N LEU A 241 4.14 13.21 -9.05
CA LEU A 241 3.22 12.63 -8.07
C LEU A 241 3.79 11.37 -7.41
N THR A 242 4.39 10.48 -8.21
CA THR A 242 5.01 9.25 -7.71
C THR A 242 6.19 9.55 -6.79
N ALA A 243 7.03 10.52 -7.16
CA ALA A 243 8.12 11.03 -6.32
C ALA A 243 7.59 11.64 -5.02
N TYR A 244 6.54 12.45 -5.11
CA TYR A 244 5.89 13.07 -3.95
C TYR A 244 5.31 12.03 -2.97
N HIS A 245 4.69 10.97 -3.48
CA HIS A 245 4.21 9.87 -2.65
C HIS A 245 5.33 9.06 -1.98
N GLU A 246 6.46 8.87 -2.66
CA GLU A 246 7.64 8.28 -2.02
C GLU A 246 8.20 9.19 -0.92
N LEU A 247 8.23 10.51 -1.16
CA LEU A 247 8.62 11.49 -0.14
C LEU A 247 7.70 11.39 1.10
N HIS A 248 6.39 11.27 0.89
CA HIS A 248 5.42 11.04 1.96
C HIS A 248 5.65 9.72 2.72
N THR A 249 6.07 8.68 2.00
CA THR A 249 6.46 7.39 2.59
C THR A 249 7.69 7.54 3.48
N HIS A 250 8.67 8.36 3.07
CA HIS A 250 9.84 8.71 3.86
C HIS A 250 9.46 9.51 5.11
N THR A 251 8.55 10.50 4.99
CA THR A 251 8.00 11.23 6.15
C THR A 251 7.32 10.31 7.14
N SER A 252 6.47 9.41 6.64
CA SER A 252 5.76 8.42 7.46
C SER A 252 6.73 7.50 8.18
N TYR A 253 7.83 7.10 7.52
CA TYR A 253 8.87 6.29 8.14
C TYR A 253 9.60 7.04 9.28
N GLY A 254 9.93 8.33 9.09
CA GLY A 254 10.49 9.18 10.13
C GLY A 254 9.53 9.37 11.31
N ALA A 255 8.26 9.64 11.03
CA ALA A 255 7.21 9.79 12.03
C ALA A 255 7.01 8.51 12.87
N ASP A 256 6.95 7.35 12.21
CA ASP A 256 6.84 6.04 12.86
C ASP A 256 8.05 5.77 13.77
N ALA A 257 9.25 6.17 13.35
CA ALA A 257 10.47 6.03 14.15
C ALA A 257 10.42 6.90 15.41
N VAL A 258 10.04 8.18 15.28
CA VAL A 258 9.86 9.09 16.43
C VAL A 258 8.83 8.53 17.41
N LEU A 259 7.65 8.15 16.93
CA LEU A 259 6.58 7.62 17.78
C LEU A 259 6.99 6.32 18.49
N SER A 260 7.69 5.42 17.77
CA SER A 260 8.21 4.18 18.34
C SER A 260 9.27 4.45 19.41
N GLY A 261 10.17 5.41 19.16
CA GLY A 261 11.18 5.82 20.13
C GLY A 261 10.57 6.46 21.38
N ILE A 262 9.57 7.34 21.23
CA ILE A 262 8.83 7.92 22.37
C ILE A 262 8.16 6.81 23.19
N SER A 263 7.43 5.90 22.52
CA SER A 263 6.75 4.78 23.18
C SER A 263 7.73 3.90 23.93
N GLN A 264 8.87 3.56 23.32
CA GLN A 264 9.90 2.75 23.95
C GLN A 264 10.56 3.47 25.15
N ALA A 265 10.89 4.76 25.02
CA ALA A 265 11.45 5.53 26.11
C ALA A 265 10.47 5.66 27.29
N ALA A 266 9.19 5.92 27.00
CA ALA A 266 8.14 5.95 28.01
C ALA A 266 7.95 4.58 28.67
N LYS A 267 7.99 3.48 27.91
CA LYS A 267 7.90 2.11 28.45
C LYS A 267 9.07 1.76 29.37
N ASN A 268 10.27 2.22 29.03
CA ASN A 268 11.47 1.99 29.83
C ASN A 268 11.48 2.79 31.15
N ASN A 269 10.56 3.75 31.33
CA ASN A 269 10.45 4.59 32.52
C ASN A 269 9.08 4.39 33.18
N VAL A 270 9.04 3.70 34.32
CA VAL A 270 7.79 3.32 35.03
C VAL A 270 6.90 4.53 35.37
N GLY A 271 7.49 5.70 35.62
CA GLY A 271 6.77 6.96 35.89
C GLY A 271 6.39 7.76 34.65
N GLY A 272 6.56 7.20 33.45
CA GLY A 272 6.55 7.96 32.20
C GLY A 272 7.84 8.75 31.97
N ILE A 273 7.90 9.48 30.87
CA ILE A 273 9.05 10.31 30.49
C ILE A 273 8.61 11.73 30.15
N SER A 274 9.37 12.74 30.59
CA SER A 274 9.08 14.13 30.24
C SER A 274 9.52 14.45 28.82
N LEU A 275 8.85 15.42 28.19
CA LEU A 275 9.27 15.94 26.88
C LEU A 275 10.71 16.46 26.90
N GLU A 276 11.10 17.22 27.92
CA GLU A 276 12.46 17.77 28.02
C GLU A 276 13.50 16.65 28.04
N ARG A 277 13.26 15.58 28.80
CA ARG A 277 14.17 14.44 28.89
C ARG A 277 14.27 13.67 27.57
N LEU A 278 13.15 13.50 26.85
CA LEU A 278 13.17 12.93 25.49
C LEU A 278 14.06 13.75 24.57
N VAL A 279 13.87 15.07 24.55
CA VAL A 279 14.63 15.97 23.68
C VAL A 279 16.12 15.95 24.06
N GLU A 280 16.46 16.06 25.34
CA GLU A 280 17.85 16.04 25.80
C GLU A 280 18.58 14.74 25.46
N GLU A 281 17.99 13.58 25.79
CA GLU A 281 18.64 12.28 25.54
C GLU A 281 18.69 11.97 24.03
N SER A 282 17.69 12.39 23.24
CA SER A 282 17.70 12.25 21.78
C SER A 282 18.71 13.17 21.11
N THR A 283 18.82 14.43 21.53
CA THR A 283 19.86 15.33 21.05
C THR A 283 21.24 14.77 21.40
N GLU A 284 21.43 14.27 22.62
CA GLU A 284 22.69 13.67 23.05
C GLU A 284 23.11 12.45 22.22
N SER A 285 22.14 11.65 21.74
CA SER A 285 22.43 10.50 20.86
C SER A 285 23.15 10.89 19.56
N LEU A 286 23.02 12.14 19.12
CA LEU A 286 23.66 12.68 17.93
C LEU A 286 25.00 13.37 18.21
N ARG A 287 25.50 13.41 19.46
CA ARG A 287 26.75 14.09 19.81
C ARG A 287 27.94 13.65 18.95
N ASN A 288 27.98 12.37 18.60
CA ASN A 288 29.04 11.79 17.75
C ASN A 288 28.61 11.63 16.29
N ASP A 289 27.47 12.17 15.88
CA ASP A 289 27.07 12.16 14.48
C ASP A 289 28.03 13.05 13.67
N PRO A 290 28.60 12.55 12.56
CA PRO A 290 29.55 13.31 11.77
C PRO A 290 28.94 14.55 11.10
N ILE A 291 27.61 14.62 11.01
CA ILE A 291 26.86 15.59 10.22
C ILE A 291 25.93 16.41 11.10
N TRP A 292 25.08 15.72 11.84
CA TRP A 292 23.93 16.28 12.56
C TRP A 292 24.27 16.48 14.02
N LYS A 293 25.20 17.40 14.28
CA LYS A 293 25.63 17.70 15.64
C LYS A 293 24.56 18.47 16.41
N PRO A 294 24.42 18.26 17.74
CA PRO A 294 23.45 18.93 18.60
C PRO A 294 23.34 20.44 18.43
N ASP A 295 24.49 21.12 18.43
CA ASP A 295 24.58 22.59 18.42
C ASP A 295 24.56 23.16 17.00
N LYS A 296 24.41 22.33 15.97
CA LYS A 296 24.34 22.78 14.58
C LYS A 296 23.06 23.57 14.36
N LEU A 297 23.15 24.72 13.71
CA LEU A 297 21.99 25.48 13.28
C LEU A 297 21.22 24.70 12.22
N VAL A 298 19.89 24.65 12.35
CA VAL A 298 19.03 23.93 11.41
C VAL A 298 19.21 24.46 10.00
N ASN A 299 19.26 25.78 9.82
CA ASN A 299 19.43 26.41 8.52
C ASN A 299 20.76 26.05 7.83
N GLU A 300 21.85 25.91 8.59
CA GLU A 300 23.12 25.43 8.05
C GLU A 300 23.00 23.98 7.58
N GLY A 301 22.35 23.13 8.39
CA GLY A 301 22.07 21.74 8.03
C GLY A 301 21.17 21.59 6.80
N VAL A 302 20.12 22.41 6.69
CA VAL A 302 19.20 22.47 5.54
C VAL A 302 19.97 22.86 4.28
N LYS A 303 20.79 23.92 4.36
CA LYS A 303 21.59 24.38 3.24
C LYS A 303 22.56 23.29 2.76
N GLU A 304 23.33 22.70 3.67
CA GLU A 304 24.27 21.62 3.33
C GLU A 304 23.56 20.42 2.70
N LEU A 305 22.39 20.04 3.23
CA LEU A 305 21.57 18.95 2.68
C LEU A 305 21.09 19.27 1.26
N ILE A 306 20.50 20.45 1.04
CA ILE A 306 19.96 20.88 -0.26
C ILE A 306 21.08 21.10 -1.29
N GLU A 307 22.30 21.41 -0.86
CA GLU A 307 23.49 21.46 -1.72
C GLU A 307 23.91 20.09 -2.25
N GLN A 308 23.59 18.99 -1.55
CA GLN A 308 23.83 17.63 -2.06
C GLN A 308 22.83 17.21 -3.14
N PHE A 309 21.68 17.88 -3.23
CA PHE A 309 20.63 17.50 -4.16
C PHE A 309 21.04 17.83 -5.59
N SER A 310 20.71 16.92 -6.51
CA SER A 310 21.02 17.10 -7.92
C SER A 310 20.01 18.02 -8.58
N THR A 311 20.46 19.04 -9.30
CA THR A 311 19.57 19.89 -10.09
C THR A 311 18.92 19.09 -11.22
N LEU A 312 17.60 19.27 -11.39
CA LEU A 312 16.82 18.74 -12.50
C LEU A 312 16.10 19.90 -13.20
N PRO A 313 16.17 20.01 -14.53
CA PRO A 313 15.48 21.07 -15.27
C PRO A 313 13.97 20.77 -15.41
N SER A 314 13.25 20.52 -14.31
CA SER A 314 11.84 20.12 -14.30
C SER A 314 10.89 21.21 -13.82
N GLN A 315 9.71 21.26 -14.45
CA GLN A 315 8.63 22.18 -14.07
C GLN A 315 7.94 21.82 -12.74
N PHE A 316 8.09 20.56 -12.29
CA PHE A 316 7.42 20.04 -11.08
C PHE A 316 8.36 19.95 -9.87
N GLN A 317 9.64 19.65 -10.10
CA GLN A 317 10.65 19.44 -9.06
C GLN A 317 11.99 19.95 -9.55
N HIS A 318 12.58 20.94 -8.86
CA HIS A 318 13.80 21.60 -9.34
C HIS A 318 15.09 20.98 -8.78
N LYS A 319 14.99 20.14 -7.74
CA LYS A 319 16.10 19.42 -7.12
C LYS A 319 15.70 18.01 -6.69
N ILE A 320 16.59 17.05 -6.90
CA ILE A 320 16.40 15.63 -6.63
C ILE A 320 17.20 15.25 -5.38
N PRO A 321 16.55 14.68 -4.35
CA PRO A 321 17.25 14.15 -3.18
C PRO A 321 18.25 13.05 -3.50
N VAL A 322 19.27 12.93 -2.67
CA VAL A 322 20.24 11.83 -2.76
C VAL A 322 19.74 10.61 -1.98
N ALA A 323 19.73 9.45 -2.63
CA ALA A 323 19.34 8.19 -1.98
C ALA A 323 20.38 7.77 -0.92
N ASN A 324 21.66 7.80 -1.28
CA ASN A 324 22.76 7.23 -0.52
C ASN A 324 23.80 8.29 -0.09
N GLY A 325 24.71 7.91 0.81
CA GLY A 325 25.74 8.78 1.36
C GLY A 325 25.36 9.38 2.70
N TYR A 326 26.21 10.26 3.23
CA TYR A 326 26.06 10.87 4.56
C TYR A 326 24.69 11.55 4.76
N TYR A 327 24.22 12.26 3.74
CA TYR A 327 22.92 12.93 3.70
C TYR A 327 21.81 12.11 2.99
N GLY A 328 22.10 10.85 2.66
CA GLY A 328 21.21 9.99 1.88
C GLY A 328 19.95 9.59 2.63
N PHE A 329 18.79 9.65 1.97
CA PHE A 329 17.50 9.27 2.55
C PHE A 329 17.47 7.78 2.93
N GLU A 330 17.94 6.90 2.05
CA GLU A 330 18.07 5.45 2.31
C GLU A 330 19.11 5.16 3.39
N THR A 331 20.18 5.96 3.47
CA THR A 331 21.18 5.86 4.54
C THR A 331 20.54 6.09 5.91
N ILE A 332 19.75 7.17 6.07
CA ILE A 332 19.03 7.45 7.32
C ILE A 332 17.99 6.37 7.61
N GLN A 333 17.23 5.92 6.62
CA GLN A 333 16.27 4.83 6.80
C GLN A 333 16.95 3.55 7.33
N LYS A 334 18.12 3.20 6.78
CA LYS A 334 18.93 2.07 7.24
C LYS A 334 19.41 2.25 8.67
N ARG A 335 19.90 3.45 9.04
CA ARG A 335 20.33 3.76 10.41
C ARG A 335 19.18 3.64 11.41
N ILE A 336 17.98 4.12 11.07
CA ILE A 336 16.76 3.92 11.88
C ILE A 336 16.48 2.42 12.06
N SER A 337 16.51 1.66 10.97
CA SER A 337 16.26 0.21 11.01
C SER A 337 17.29 -0.56 11.86
N GLN A 338 18.52 -0.08 11.94
CA GLN A 338 19.57 -0.64 12.80
C GLN A 338 19.45 -0.20 14.27
N SER A 339 18.69 0.86 14.54
CA SER A 339 18.53 1.47 15.86
C SER A 339 17.23 1.06 16.57
N LYS A 340 16.52 0.04 16.06
CA LYS A 340 15.19 -0.40 16.55
C LYS A 340 15.06 -0.64 18.06
N GLN A 341 16.16 -0.86 18.77
CA GLN A 341 16.17 -1.09 20.22
C GLN A 341 16.66 0.13 21.03
N LYS A 342 17.05 1.22 20.38
CA LYS A 342 17.59 2.43 21.01
C LYS A 342 16.59 3.56 20.84
N ALA A 343 15.78 3.77 21.87
CA ALA A 343 14.66 4.70 21.84
C ALA A 343 15.07 6.13 21.39
N TYR A 344 16.16 6.65 21.94
CA TYR A 344 16.61 8.02 21.66
C TYR A 344 17.23 8.17 20.28
N ASP A 345 18.00 7.18 19.81
CA ASP A 345 18.50 7.12 18.42
C ASP A 345 17.34 7.10 17.42
N LEU A 346 16.25 6.38 17.70
CA LEU A 346 15.06 6.34 16.84
C LEU A 346 14.39 7.70 16.71
N ILE A 347 14.25 8.43 17.83
CA ILE A 347 13.70 9.79 17.83
C ILE A 347 14.60 10.72 17.03
N ALA A 348 15.91 10.70 17.31
CA ALA A 348 16.84 11.63 16.69
C ALA A 348 16.99 11.39 15.18
N LEU A 349 17.15 10.14 14.76
CA LEU A 349 17.22 9.78 13.34
C LEU A 349 15.87 9.95 12.64
N GLY A 350 14.76 9.69 13.33
CA GLY A 350 13.42 9.96 12.84
C GLY A 350 13.21 11.46 12.57
N ALA A 351 13.63 12.33 13.48
CA ALA A 351 13.61 13.78 13.28
C ALA A 351 14.48 14.22 12.09
N ILE A 352 15.65 13.60 11.88
CA ILE A 352 16.47 13.85 10.68
C ILE A 352 15.74 13.43 9.39
N ALA A 353 15.03 12.28 9.37
CA ALA A 353 14.24 11.86 8.22
C ALA A 353 13.05 12.80 7.93
N LEU A 354 12.48 13.39 8.97
CA LEU A 354 11.44 14.43 8.85
C LEU A 354 12.03 15.72 8.28
N LEU A 355 13.25 16.10 8.68
CA LEU A 355 13.97 17.26 8.11
C LEU A 355 14.29 17.02 6.63
N GLN A 356 14.80 15.83 6.31
CA GLN A 356 15.03 15.40 4.93
C GLN A 356 13.76 15.50 4.10
N SER A 357 12.63 15.03 4.63
CA SER A 357 11.33 15.14 3.96
C SER A 357 10.93 16.59 3.70
N ALA A 358 11.06 17.47 4.70
CA ALA A 358 10.73 18.89 4.57
C ALA A 358 11.60 19.59 3.51
N CYS A 359 12.91 19.34 3.49
CA CYS A 359 13.79 19.86 2.45
C CYS A 359 13.46 19.28 1.06
N GLY A 360 13.05 18.01 0.99
CA GLY A 360 12.58 17.38 -0.23
C GLY A 360 11.30 18.04 -0.76
N GLU A 361 10.36 18.38 0.14
CA GLU A 361 9.11 19.07 -0.19
C GLU A 361 9.38 20.46 -0.77
N GLU A 362 10.31 21.21 -0.17
CA GLU A 362 10.74 22.54 -0.64
C GLU A 362 11.26 22.49 -2.09
N CYS A 363 11.74 21.33 -2.55
CA CYS A 363 12.25 21.15 -3.90
C CYS A 363 11.15 20.96 -4.97
N PHE A 364 9.88 20.84 -4.57
CA PHE A 364 8.73 20.79 -5.49
C PHE A 364 8.20 22.18 -5.81
N ASN A 365 7.58 22.34 -6.98
CA ASN A 365 6.99 23.60 -7.41
C ASN A 365 5.77 23.94 -6.53
N HIS A 366 5.84 25.06 -5.81
CA HIS A 366 4.79 25.48 -4.88
C HIS A 366 3.42 25.73 -5.55
N ILE A 367 3.40 26.23 -6.78
CA ILE A 367 2.15 26.43 -7.54
C ILE A 367 1.53 25.07 -7.83
N TRP A 368 2.34 24.14 -8.33
CA TRP A 368 1.90 22.78 -8.60
C TRP A 368 1.36 22.08 -7.35
N LEU A 369 2.06 22.17 -6.21
CA LEU A 369 1.62 21.60 -4.93
C LEU A 369 0.31 22.24 -4.44
N SER A 370 0.19 23.56 -4.53
CA SER A 370 -0.97 24.29 -4.00
C SER A 370 -2.21 24.18 -4.87
N GLU A 371 -2.06 24.05 -6.20
CA GLU A 371 -3.18 23.93 -7.13
C GLU A 371 -3.65 22.48 -7.31
N LEU A 372 -2.73 21.51 -7.35
CA LEU A 372 -3.07 20.11 -7.64
C LEU A 372 -3.25 19.26 -6.36
N LEU A 373 -2.48 19.55 -5.32
CA LEU A 373 -2.47 18.79 -4.07
C LEU A 373 -2.97 19.64 -2.89
N ALA A 374 -3.88 20.58 -3.15
CA ALA A 374 -4.44 21.49 -2.13
C ALA A 374 -4.93 20.73 -0.88
N GLU A 375 -5.64 19.60 -1.07
CA GLU A 375 -6.17 18.76 0.00
C GLU A 375 -5.10 18.01 0.80
N HIS A 376 -3.87 17.83 0.26
CA HIS A 376 -2.76 17.22 1.00
C HIS A 376 -2.24 18.13 2.13
N GLY A 377 -2.53 19.44 2.08
CA GLY A 377 -2.23 20.35 3.18
C GLY A 377 -3.02 20.05 4.46
N GLU A 378 -4.19 19.41 4.33
CA GLU A 378 -5.01 19.00 5.49
C GLU A 378 -4.56 17.66 6.08
N ALA A 379 -3.69 16.93 5.39
CA ALA A 379 -3.18 15.62 5.80
C ALA A 379 -1.77 15.73 6.40
N PHE A 380 -1.50 14.93 7.43
CA PHE A 380 -0.16 14.80 8.00
C PHE A 380 0.82 14.28 6.93
N SER A 381 1.77 15.13 6.54
CA SER A 381 2.60 14.94 5.34
C SER A 381 3.94 15.69 5.45
N ALA A 382 4.77 15.57 4.41
CA ALA A 382 6.01 16.34 4.31
C ALA A 382 5.76 17.85 4.42
N ARG A 383 4.64 18.34 3.85
CA ARG A 383 4.17 19.73 3.99
C ARG A 383 4.00 20.17 5.44
N THR A 384 3.47 19.31 6.31
CA THR A 384 3.33 19.61 7.74
C THR A 384 4.67 19.94 8.38
N PHE A 385 5.73 19.22 7.99
CA PHE A 385 7.08 19.45 8.52
C PHE A 385 7.82 20.59 7.81
N LEU A 386 7.49 20.86 6.55
CA LEU A 386 7.96 22.07 5.86
C LEU A 386 7.43 23.34 6.54
N GLU A 387 6.14 23.37 6.88
CA GLU A 387 5.54 24.51 7.59
C GLU A 387 6.19 24.71 8.98
N LEU A 388 6.49 23.62 9.70
CA LEU A 388 7.26 23.69 10.95
C LEU A 388 8.67 24.21 10.73
N LEU A 389 9.36 23.73 9.69
CA LEU A 389 10.71 24.17 9.35
C LEU A 389 10.73 25.67 9.02
N GLN A 390 9.76 26.15 8.25
CA GLN A 390 9.62 27.56 7.87
C GLN A 390 9.24 28.48 9.04
N ALA A 391 8.58 27.93 10.08
CA ALA A 391 8.23 28.66 11.29
C ALA A 391 9.37 28.75 12.32
N LEU A 392 10.46 27.98 12.14
CA LEU A 392 11.60 28.03 13.05
C LEU A 392 12.35 29.37 12.98
N SER A 393 12.87 29.77 14.13
CA SER A 393 13.75 30.95 14.21
C SER A 393 15.05 30.73 13.42
N PRO A 394 15.65 31.77 12.81
CA PRO A 394 16.90 31.63 12.06
C PRO A 394 18.08 31.03 12.84
N ASP A 395 18.09 31.21 14.16
CA ASP A 395 19.06 30.72 15.13
C ASP A 395 18.65 29.38 15.79
N ALA A 396 17.57 28.74 15.32
CA ALA A 396 17.14 27.45 15.81
C ALA A 396 18.23 26.38 15.59
N THR A 397 18.45 25.58 16.63
CA THR A 397 19.40 24.47 16.66
C THR A 397 18.73 23.15 16.33
N LEU A 398 19.53 22.11 16.07
CA LEU A 398 19.00 20.76 15.88
C LEU A 398 18.19 20.26 17.10
N LYS A 399 18.52 20.71 18.31
CA LYS A 399 17.72 20.44 19.52
C LYS A 399 16.29 20.99 19.37
N ASP A 400 16.15 22.20 18.84
CA ASP A 400 14.85 22.84 18.63
C ASP A 400 14.04 22.10 17.55
N TRP A 401 14.69 21.68 16.47
CA TRP A 401 14.04 20.83 15.45
C TRP A 401 13.54 19.49 16.01
N ILE A 402 14.37 18.81 16.83
CA ILE A 402 13.98 17.56 17.49
C ILE A 402 12.76 17.80 18.40
N ARG A 403 12.76 18.89 19.18
CA ARG A 403 11.63 19.26 20.03
C ARG A 403 10.35 19.44 19.22
N CYS A 404 10.36 20.30 18.21
CA CYS A 404 9.18 20.56 17.38
C CYS A 404 8.69 19.29 16.67
N SER A 405 9.60 18.43 16.21
CA SER A 405 9.26 17.15 15.59
C SER A 405 8.55 16.21 16.56
N VAL A 406 9.08 16.07 17.78
CA VAL A 406 8.49 15.23 18.83
C VAL A 406 7.11 15.75 19.24
N GLU A 407 6.99 17.05 19.49
CA GLU A 407 5.71 17.68 19.84
C GLU A 407 4.67 17.45 18.76
N ARG A 408 5.01 17.70 17.48
CA ARG A 408 4.08 17.52 16.37
C ARG A 408 3.60 16.07 16.23
N ILE A 409 4.52 15.11 16.41
CA ILE A 409 4.18 13.69 16.35
C ILE A 409 3.23 13.30 17.48
N ILE A 410 3.45 13.82 18.69
CA ILE A 410 2.56 13.59 19.83
C ILE A 410 1.17 14.15 19.54
N GLU A 411 1.09 15.42 19.12
CA GLU A 411 -0.20 16.07 18.79
C GLU A 411 -0.98 15.30 17.72
N GLN A 412 -0.32 14.94 16.62
CA GLN A 412 -0.95 14.20 15.54
C GLN A 412 -1.43 12.83 16.00
N HIS A 413 -0.63 12.14 16.81
CA HIS A 413 -1.00 10.84 17.38
C HIS A 413 -2.18 10.95 18.33
N GLU A 414 -2.20 11.98 19.19
CA GLU A 414 -3.32 12.27 20.09
C GLU A 414 -4.62 12.55 19.32
N ASP A 415 -4.57 13.32 18.22
CA ASP A 415 -5.75 13.62 17.41
C ASP A 415 -6.28 12.39 16.65
N VAL A 416 -5.38 11.55 16.14
CA VAL A 416 -5.76 10.25 15.55
C VAL A 416 -6.35 9.32 16.61
N ALA A 417 -5.78 9.29 17.81
CA ALA A 417 -6.31 8.48 18.91
C ALA A 417 -7.69 8.97 19.37
N LYS A 418 -7.91 10.29 19.49
CA LYS A 418 -9.24 10.87 19.80
C LYS A 418 -10.29 10.49 18.75
N SER A 419 -9.92 10.51 17.47
CA SER A 419 -10.87 10.21 16.38
C SER A 419 -11.15 8.72 16.21
N LYS A 420 -10.17 7.84 16.50
CA LYS A 420 -10.29 6.39 16.33
C LYS A 420 -10.63 5.64 17.63
N GLY A 421 -10.49 6.27 18.80
CA GLY A 421 -10.74 5.70 20.12
C GLY A 421 -9.47 5.23 20.84
N ASP A 422 -9.57 5.02 22.16
CA ASP A 422 -8.44 4.75 23.08
C ASP A 422 -7.57 3.54 22.68
N TYR A 423 -8.12 2.58 21.95
CA TYR A 423 -7.38 1.42 21.45
C TYR A 423 -6.32 1.76 20.38
N ALA A 424 -6.40 2.95 19.78
CA ALA A 424 -5.42 3.43 18.79
C ALA A 424 -4.23 4.16 19.45
N ALA A 425 -4.26 4.38 20.77
CA ALA A 425 -3.23 5.12 21.48
C ALA A 425 -2.01 4.24 21.83
N LYS A 426 -0.82 4.59 21.30
CA LYS A 426 0.48 4.02 21.73
C LYS A 426 1.09 4.77 22.91
N ILE A 427 0.79 6.06 23.02
CA ILE A 427 1.26 6.95 24.07
C ILE A 427 0.11 7.84 24.54
N VAL A 428 0.21 8.34 25.77
CA VAL A 428 -0.70 9.35 26.34
C VAL A 428 0.13 10.38 27.10
N ARG A 429 -0.10 11.67 26.87
CA ARG A 429 0.51 12.77 27.63
C ARG A 429 -0.40 13.22 28.76
N LYS A 430 0.15 13.39 29.97
CA LYS A 430 -0.52 14.01 31.13
C LYS A 430 0.46 14.95 31.82
N ASN A 431 0.13 16.24 31.88
CA ASN A 431 0.93 17.27 32.57
C ASN A 431 2.44 17.15 32.23
N ASP A 432 2.76 17.19 30.93
CA ASP A 432 4.11 17.06 30.34
C ASP A 432 4.83 15.72 30.50
N ILE A 433 4.22 14.74 31.16
CA ILE A 433 4.72 13.37 31.24
C ILE A 433 4.02 12.49 30.21
N ILE A 434 4.81 11.77 29.43
CA ILE A 434 4.36 10.85 28.39
C ILE A 434 4.46 9.42 28.92
N TYR A 435 3.34 8.70 28.85
CA TYR A 435 3.21 7.32 29.29
C TYR A 435 3.02 6.41 28.07
N CYS A 436 3.59 5.22 28.14
CA CYS A 436 3.28 4.15 27.19
C CYS A 436 1.95 3.50 27.57
N VAL A 437 1.17 3.08 26.58
CA VAL A 437 -0.04 2.27 26.77
C VAL A 437 0.32 0.81 26.45
N ASP A 438 0.29 -0.09 27.43
CA ASP A 438 0.58 -1.53 27.20
C ASP A 438 -0.58 -2.21 26.42
N GLU A 439 -0.21 -2.93 25.36
CA GLU A 439 -1.01 -3.33 24.17
C GLU A 439 -1.96 -4.54 24.37
N PRO A 440 -2.97 -4.84 23.47
CA PRO A 440 -2.74 -5.15 22.05
C PRO A 440 -3.77 -4.62 21.05
N THR A 441 -3.31 -4.17 19.88
CA THR A 441 -3.63 -4.84 18.61
C THR A 441 -2.76 -4.27 17.51
N ALA A 442 -2.07 -5.18 16.84
CA ALA A 442 -1.33 -4.92 15.62
C ALA A 442 -2.22 -4.21 14.59
N TYR A 443 -2.07 -2.89 14.46
CA TYR A 443 -2.32 -2.27 13.18
C TYR A 443 -1.16 -2.66 12.27
N SER A 444 -1.38 -3.71 11.47
CA SER A 444 -0.65 -3.91 10.24
C SER A 444 -0.78 -2.62 9.42
N MET A 445 0.37 -2.06 9.04
CA MET A 445 0.48 -0.92 8.15
C MET A 445 -0.43 -1.12 6.92
N ASN A 446 -1.57 -0.44 6.88
CA ASN A 446 -2.35 -0.34 5.66
C ASN A 446 -1.72 0.77 4.80
N ARG A 447 -0.52 0.49 4.25
CA ARG A 447 0.12 1.26 3.17
C ARG A 447 -0.31 0.75 1.78
N GLY A 448 -1.44 0.05 1.71
CA GLY A 448 -1.96 -0.59 0.51
C GLY A 448 -2.73 0.34 -0.44
N ARG A 449 -2.19 1.49 -0.84
CA ARG A 449 -2.64 2.10 -2.10
C ARG A 449 -1.68 1.72 -3.23
N LEU A 450 -0.38 1.86 -2.96
CA LEU A 450 0.69 1.46 -3.87
C LEU A 450 0.83 -0.07 -3.98
N ASP A 451 0.89 -0.78 -2.84
CA ASP A 451 0.98 -2.25 -2.85
C ASP A 451 -0.26 -2.89 -3.50
N ASN A 452 -1.44 -2.31 -3.27
CA ASN A 452 -2.67 -2.77 -3.91
C ASN A 452 -2.67 -2.44 -5.41
N ALA A 453 -2.21 -1.26 -5.83
CA ALA A 453 -2.09 -0.93 -7.25
C ALA A 453 -1.06 -1.81 -7.98
N ILE A 454 0.09 -2.10 -7.36
CA ILE A 454 1.15 -2.92 -7.94
C ILE A 454 0.78 -4.40 -7.95
N ALA A 455 0.21 -4.93 -6.85
CA ALA A 455 -0.35 -6.27 -6.83
C ALA A 455 -1.40 -6.42 -7.93
N TRP A 456 -2.23 -5.40 -8.10
CA TRP A 456 -3.29 -5.40 -9.08
C TRP A 456 -2.80 -5.22 -10.54
N LEU A 457 -1.69 -4.51 -10.78
CA LEU A 457 -1.01 -4.49 -12.09
C LEU A 457 -0.32 -5.82 -12.42
N ALA A 458 0.15 -6.54 -11.40
CA ALA A 458 0.66 -7.90 -11.54
C ALA A 458 -0.48 -8.90 -11.80
N ASP A 459 -1.62 -8.76 -11.11
CA ASP A 459 -2.85 -9.52 -11.33
C ASP A 459 -3.42 -9.27 -12.74
N ALA A 460 -3.22 -8.06 -13.27
CA ALA A 460 -3.53 -7.65 -14.62
C ALA A 460 -2.50 -8.14 -15.68
N GLY A 461 -1.56 -9.02 -15.32
CA GLY A 461 -0.61 -9.60 -16.27
C GLY A 461 0.35 -8.59 -16.92
N LEU A 462 0.40 -7.34 -16.46
CA LEU A 462 1.35 -6.33 -16.93
C LEU A 462 2.74 -6.53 -16.31
N LEU A 463 2.79 -7.17 -15.14
CA LEU A 463 4.01 -7.53 -14.43
C LEU A 463 4.01 -9.04 -14.10
N LYS A 464 5.11 -9.74 -14.40
CA LYS A 464 5.45 -11.06 -13.85
C LYS A 464 6.12 -10.89 -12.49
N ARG A 465 5.72 -11.66 -11.48
CA ARG A 465 6.35 -11.62 -10.15
C ARG A 465 7.18 -12.89 -9.91
N LYS A 466 8.30 -12.72 -9.20
CA LYS A 466 9.16 -13.79 -8.67
C LYS A 466 9.53 -13.45 -7.22
N GLY A 467 8.83 -14.03 -6.24
CA GLY A 467 8.98 -13.68 -4.83
C GLY A 467 8.51 -12.24 -4.51
N SER A 468 9.39 -11.38 -4.00
CA SER A 468 9.09 -9.96 -3.74
C SER A 468 9.36 -9.04 -4.94
N GLU A 469 9.79 -9.59 -6.08
CA GLU A 469 10.31 -8.85 -7.23
C GLU A 469 9.38 -9.00 -8.45
N TYR A 470 9.44 -8.02 -9.35
CA TYR A 470 8.59 -7.86 -10.52
C TYR A 470 9.44 -7.73 -11.80
N GLN A 471 8.87 -8.17 -12.93
CA GLN A 471 9.41 -8.15 -14.29
C GLN A 471 8.27 -7.85 -15.28
N ILE A 472 8.55 -7.39 -16.50
CA ILE A 472 7.51 -7.28 -17.55
C ILE A 472 7.09 -8.69 -18.02
N ALA A 473 5.79 -8.91 -18.23
CA ALA A 473 5.31 -10.10 -18.93
C ALA A 473 5.66 -10.03 -20.43
N GLU A 474 6.11 -11.15 -21.02
CA GLU A 474 6.47 -11.19 -22.44
C GLU A 474 5.27 -10.82 -23.33
N GLY A 475 5.45 -9.90 -24.29
CA GLY A 475 4.43 -9.53 -25.27
C GLY A 475 3.85 -8.12 -25.15
N ILE A 476 4.32 -7.30 -24.20
CA ILE A 476 4.09 -5.85 -24.15
C ILE A 476 5.09 -5.11 -25.03
#